data_AF-A0ABD0VVR2-F1
#
_entry.id   AF-A0ABD0VVR2-F1
#
_cell.length_a   1.000
_cell.length_b   1.000
_cell.length_c   1.000
_cell.angle_alpha   90.00
_cell.angle_beta   90.00
_cell.angle_gamma   90.00
#
_symmetry.space_group_name_H-M   'P 1'
#
loop_
_entity.id
_entity.type
_entity.pdbx_description
1 polymer ?
#
loop_
_entity_poly.entity_id
_entity_poly.type
_entity_poly.pdbx_seq_one_letter_code
_entity_poly.pdbx_strand_id
1 'polypeptide(L)'
;MVALNLHRIDKDVQRCDRNYYYFTTANLEKLRNIMCSYVWDHLEIGYVQGMCDLLAPLMVILDDECLAYSCFTQLMKRMSQNFPNGVAMDTHFAYMRSLIQILDSELFELMHQNGDYTHFYFCYRWFLLDFKRGMLCHRILTFGCVLN
;
A
#
# COMPACT_ATOMS: atom_id res chain seq x y z
N MET A 1 1.70 19.03 12.80
CA MET A 1 1.88 17.60 12.48
C MET A 1 0.52 16.91 12.27
N VAL A 2 -0.37 16.91 13.27
CA VAL A 2 -1.71 16.29 13.20
C VAL A 2 -2.59 16.85 12.07
N ALA A 3 -2.72 18.18 11.96
CA ALA A 3 -3.53 18.80 10.90
C ALA A 3 -3.06 18.47 9.48
N LEU A 4 -1.75 18.28 9.29
CA LEU A 4 -1.18 17.88 7.99
C LEU A 4 -1.53 16.42 7.66
N ASN A 5 -1.49 15.53 8.65
CA ASN A 5 -1.90 14.14 8.48
C ASN A 5 -3.38 14.04 8.13
N LEU A 6 -4.25 14.73 8.86
CA LEU A 6 -5.69 14.75 8.60
C LEU A 6 -6.00 15.23 7.18
N HIS A 7 -5.38 16.33 6.74
CA HIS A 7 -5.57 16.84 5.39
C HIS A 7 -5.15 15.82 4.30
N ARG A 8 -4.05 15.09 4.53
CA ARG A 8 -3.60 14.04 3.60
C ARG A 8 -4.56 12.84 3.59
N ILE A 9 -5.02 12.40 4.75
CA ILE A 9 -6.03 11.33 4.89
C ILE A 9 -7.29 11.72 4.11
N ASP A 10 -7.83 12.92 4.33
CA ASP A 10 -9.06 13.39 3.68
C ASP A 10 -8.93 13.37 2.15
N LYS A 11 -7.77 13.81 1.64
CA LYS A 11 -7.49 13.84 0.21
C LYS A 11 -7.44 12.45 -0.42
N ASP A 12 -6.85 11.48 0.28
CA ASP A 12 -6.68 10.11 -0.20
C ASP A 12 -7.95 9.27 -0.03
N VAL A 13 -8.65 9.39 1.10
CA VAL A 13 -9.97 8.77 1.34
C VAL A 13 -10.94 9.19 0.23
N GLN A 14 -10.97 10.48 -0.10
CA GLN A 14 -11.81 10.92 -1.21
C GLN A 14 -11.48 10.18 -2.49
N ARG A 15 -10.21 9.88 -2.79
CA ARG A 15 -9.74 9.24 -4.03
C ARG A 15 -9.85 7.70 -4.03
N CYS A 16 -10.01 7.10 -2.87
CA CYS A 16 -9.98 5.65 -2.69
C CYS A 16 -11.18 4.99 -3.39
N ASP A 17 -10.88 4.13 -4.37
CA ASP A 17 -11.78 3.18 -5.06
C ASP A 17 -13.25 3.65 -5.27
N ARG A 18 -13.43 4.91 -5.68
CA ARG A 18 -14.74 5.59 -5.84
C ARG A 18 -15.75 4.86 -6.73
N ASN A 19 -15.26 4.00 -7.62
CA ASN A 19 -16.07 3.27 -8.58
C ASN A 19 -16.56 1.92 -8.05
N TYR A 20 -16.12 1.50 -6.86
CA TYR A 20 -16.51 0.24 -6.26
C TYR A 20 -17.70 0.45 -5.30
N TYR A 21 -18.75 -0.36 -5.45
CA TYR A 21 -20.05 -0.16 -4.79
C TYR A 21 -19.98 -0.10 -3.25
N TYR A 22 -18.96 -0.74 -2.66
CA TYR A 22 -18.77 -0.78 -1.22
C TYR A 22 -18.39 0.58 -0.64
N PHE A 23 -17.67 1.43 -1.38
CA PHE A 23 -17.21 2.75 -0.90
C PHE A 23 -18.28 3.83 -1.03
N THR A 24 -19.41 3.59 -0.36
CA THR A 24 -20.43 4.60 -0.09
C THR A 24 -19.89 5.71 0.82
N THR A 25 -20.58 6.85 0.92
CA THR A 25 -20.19 7.94 1.82
C THR A 25 -19.98 7.47 3.27
N ALA A 26 -20.83 6.56 3.76
CA ALA A 26 -20.72 6.01 5.10
C ALA A 26 -19.46 5.12 5.26
N ASN A 27 -19.14 4.29 4.28
CA ASN A 27 -17.95 3.44 4.35
C ASN A 27 -16.65 4.22 4.11
N LEU A 28 -16.69 5.33 3.36
CA LEU A 28 -15.57 6.28 3.27
C LEU A 28 -15.32 6.99 4.61
N GLU A 29 -16.37 7.29 5.36
CA GLU A 29 -16.24 7.84 6.71
C GLU A 29 -15.61 6.83 7.67
N LYS A 30 -16.02 5.55 7.62
CA LYS A 30 -15.35 4.47 8.37
C LYS A 30 -13.87 4.34 7.98
N LEU A 31 -13.54 4.37 6.69
CA LEU A 31 -12.16 4.32 6.19
C LEU A 31 -11.33 5.46 6.79
N ARG A 32 -11.90 6.66 6.81
CA ARG A 32 -11.30 7.85 7.43
C ARG A 32 -11.09 7.66 8.93
N ASN A 33 -12.07 7.13 9.65
CA ASN A 33 -12.01 6.96 11.10
C ASN A 33 -10.90 5.97 11.49
N ILE A 34 -10.84 4.81 10.84
CA ILE A 34 -9.77 3.83 11.05
C ILE A 34 -8.40 4.46 10.78
N MET A 35 -8.24 5.20 9.68
CA MET A 35 -6.98 5.88 9.35
C MET A 35 -6.59 6.92 10.40
N CYS A 36 -7.55 7.72 10.87
CA CYS A 36 -7.31 8.70 11.93
C CYS A 36 -6.86 8.02 13.22
N SER A 37 -7.53 6.94 13.63
CA SER A 37 -7.17 6.17 14.83
C SER A 37 -5.77 5.59 14.71
N TYR A 38 -5.45 4.94 13.60
CA TYR A 38 -4.11 4.36 13.39
C TYR A 38 -3.01 5.43 13.45
N VAL A 39 -3.21 6.57 12.78
CA VAL A 39 -2.23 7.66 12.77
C VAL A 39 -2.10 8.33 14.15
N TRP A 40 -3.19 8.37 14.93
CA TRP A 40 -3.16 8.86 16.30
C TRP A 40 -2.30 7.98 17.21
N ASP A 41 -2.39 6.66 17.04
CA ASP A 41 -1.59 5.70 17.82
C ASP A 41 -0.12 5.63 17.36
N HIS A 42 0.17 6.08 16.13
CA HIS A 42 1.48 6.01 15.47
C HIS A 42 1.94 7.38 14.94
N LEU A 43 1.88 8.41 15.78
CA LEU A 43 2.20 9.80 15.39
C LEU A 43 3.65 9.97 14.89
N GLU A 44 4.57 9.13 15.36
CA GLU A 44 5.97 9.10 14.94
C GLU A 44 6.15 8.69 13.47
N ILE A 45 5.25 7.85 12.94
CA ILE A 45 5.20 7.46 11.53
C ILE A 45 4.33 8.45 10.76
N GLY A 46 3.16 8.79 11.32
CA GLY A 46 2.17 9.63 10.68
C GLY A 46 1.44 8.94 9.52
N TYR A 47 0.77 9.75 8.70
CA TYR A 47 0.10 9.25 7.50
C TYR A 47 1.06 9.23 6.30
N VAL A 48 1.10 8.11 5.61
CA VAL A 48 1.82 7.94 4.35
C VAL A 48 0.84 7.61 3.22
N GLN A 49 1.01 8.28 2.08
CA GLN A 49 0.18 8.07 0.90
C GLN A 49 0.19 6.59 0.48
N GLY A 50 -0.99 6.02 0.25
CA GLY A 50 -1.19 4.61 -0.09
C GLY A 50 -1.63 3.72 1.08
N MET A 51 -1.60 4.21 2.33
CA MET A 51 -2.15 3.47 3.47
C MET A 51 -3.66 3.19 3.32
N CYS A 52 -4.43 4.11 2.74
CA CYS A 52 -5.84 3.90 2.42
C CYS A 52 -6.07 2.70 1.48
N ASP A 53 -5.19 2.53 0.50
CA ASP A 53 -5.28 1.46 -0.51
C ASP A 53 -4.99 0.08 0.10
N LEU A 54 -4.27 0.02 1.22
CA LEU A 54 -4.06 -1.20 2.00
C LEU A 54 -5.26 -1.53 2.89
N LEU A 55 -5.91 -0.52 3.47
CA LEU A 55 -7.06 -0.70 4.35
C LEU A 55 -8.35 -1.01 3.60
N ALA A 56 -8.57 -0.36 2.46
CA ALA A 56 -9.74 -0.52 1.61
C ALA A 56 -10.16 -2.00 1.39
N PRO A 57 -9.28 -2.90 0.93
CA PRO A 57 -9.64 -4.31 0.75
C PRO A 57 -9.94 -5.04 2.06
N LEU A 58 -9.31 -4.66 3.18
CA LEU A 58 -9.62 -5.25 4.49
C LEU A 58 -11.03 -4.91 4.91
N MET A 59 -11.47 -3.66 4.70
CA MET A 59 -12.83 -3.24 4.98
C MET A 59 -13.84 -4.02 4.14
N VAL A 60 -13.61 -4.16 2.82
CA VAL A 60 -14.52 -4.90 1.93
C VAL A 60 -14.69 -6.35 2.37
N ILE A 61 -13.62 -6.99 2.85
CA ILE A 61 -13.62 -8.42 3.17
C ILE A 61 -14.16 -8.69 4.57
N LEU A 62 -13.80 -7.85 5.54
CA LEU A 62 -14.17 -8.05 6.94
C LEU A 62 -15.53 -7.43 7.28
N ASP A 63 -15.93 -6.38 6.58
CA ASP A 63 -17.16 -5.57 6.81
C ASP A 63 -17.40 -5.19 8.28
N ASP A 64 -16.31 -5.09 9.05
CA ASP A 64 -16.30 -4.74 10.46
C ASP A 64 -15.13 -3.79 10.74
N GLU A 65 -15.43 -2.64 11.35
CA GLU A 65 -14.47 -1.54 11.56
C GLU A 65 -13.36 -1.94 12.54
N CYS A 66 -13.69 -2.67 13.61
CA CYS A 66 -12.74 -3.10 14.62
C CYS A 66 -11.81 -4.18 14.10
N LEU A 67 -12.33 -5.17 13.37
CA LEU A 67 -11.54 -6.21 12.73
C LEU A 67 -10.64 -5.63 11.65
N ALA A 68 -11.15 -4.71 10.82
CA ALA A 68 -10.37 -4.02 9.79
C ALA A 68 -9.22 -3.22 10.41
N TYR A 69 -9.48 -2.45 11.47
CA TYR A 69 -8.43 -1.74 12.22
C TYR A 69 -7.39 -2.70 12.78
N SER A 70 -7.81 -3.77 13.48
CA SER A 70 -6.88 -4.73 14.09
C SER A 70 -5.99 -5.41 13.06
N CYS A 71 -6.59 -5.87 11.94
CA CYS A 71 -5.86 -6.47 10.83
C CYS A 71 -4.91 -5.47 10.17
N PHE A 72 -5.35 -4.23 9.99
CA PHE A 72 -4.54 -3.17 9.39
C PHE A 72 -3.31 -2.84 10.25
N THR A 73 -3.46 -2.72 11.57
CA THR A 73 -2.34 -2.48 12.49
C THR A 73 -1.30 -3.60 12.40
N GLN A 74 -1.75 -4.86 12.32
CA GLN A 74 -0.84 -6.01 12.16
C GLN A 74 -0.17 -6.03 10.78
N LEU A 75 -0.90 -5.67 9.72
CA LEU A 75 -0.35 -5.55 8.38
C LEU A 75 0.74 -4.47 8.31
N MET A 76 0.50 -3.32 8.94
CA MET A 76 1.43 -2.20 8.94
C MET A 76 2.74 -2.50 9.68
N LYS A 77 2.77 -3.40 10.66
CA LYS A 77 4.03 -3.88 11.26
C LYS A 77 4.98 -4.51 10.25
N ARG A 78 4.45 -5.10 9.17
CA ARG A 78 5.23 -5.72 8.10
C ARG A 78 5.48 -4.73 6.95
N MET A 79 4.46 -3.95 6.59
CA MET A 79 4.49 -3.08 5.40
C MET A 79 5.15 -1.71 5.66
N SER A 80 5.31 -1.28 6.91
CA SER A 80 5.89 0.03 7.25
C SER A 80 7.26 0.29 6.62
N GLN A 81 8.07 -0.76 6.46
CA GLN A 81 9.41 -0.69 5.85
C GLN A 81 9.38 -0.46 4.33
N ASN A 82 8.25 -0.73 3.67
CA ASN A 82 8.08 -0.55 2.22
C ASN A 82 7.62 0.86 1.87
N PHE A 83 7.20 1.67 2.84
CA PHE A 83 6.85 3.06 2.59
C PHE A 83 8.13 3.90 2.36
N PRO A 84 8.06 5.03 1.61
CA PRO A 84 9.20 5.75 1.03
C PRO A 84 10.20 6.34 2.03
N ASN A 85 9.99 6.16 3.33
CA ASN A 85 10.98 6.46 4.36
C ASN A 85 11.96 5.29 4.61
N GLY A 86 11.83 4.16 3.91
CA GLY A 86 12.68 2.98 4.04
C GLY A 86 13.63 2.75 2.85
N VAL A 87 14.84 2.24 3.14
CA VAL A 87 15.91 1.87 2.16
C VAL A 87 15.52 0.67 1.27
N ALA A 88 14.45 -0.04 1.64
CA ALA A 88 14.02 -1.28 0.98
C ALA A 88 13.48 -1.05 -0.43
N MET A 89 12.81 0.07 -0.69
CA MET A 89 12.18 0.33 -1.99
C MET A 89 13.22 0.54 -3.10
N ASP A 90 14.29 1.29 -2.81
CA ASP A 90 15.41 1.46 -3.75
C ASP A 90 16.11 0.12 -4.04
N THR A 91 16.20 -0.75 -3.02
CA THR A 91 16.75 -2.10 -3.16
C THR A 91 15.86 -2.97 -4.05
N HIS A 92 14.54 -2.91 -3.90
CA HIS A 92 13.59 -3.62 -4.77
C HIS A 92 13.67 -3.15 -6.22
N PHE A 93 13.84 -1.85 -6.46
CA PHE A 93 14.06 -1.32 -7.82
C PHE A 93 15.38 -1.79 -8.41
N ALA A 94 16.45 -1.83 -7.61
CA ALA A 94 17.73 -2.37 -8.05
C ALA A 94 17.62 -3.85 -8.45
N TYR A 95 16.90 -4.67 -7.70
CA TYR A 95 16.66 -6.07 -8.05
C TYR A 95 15.82 -6.23 -9.33
N MET A 96 14.77 -5.43 -9.50
CA MET A 96 13.94 -5.50 -10.71
C MET A 96 14.72 -5.09 -11.95
N ARG A 97 15.58 -4.07 -11.82
CA ARG A 97 16.50 -3.64 -12.88
C ARG A 97 17.42 -4.78 -13.31
N SER A 98 18.08 -5.43 -12.34
CA SER A 98 18.96 -6.57 -12.62
C SER A 98 18.23 -7.76 -13.24
N LEU A 99 17.02 -8.08 -12.76
CA LEU A 99 16.22 -9.18 -13.30
C LEU A 99 15.83 -8.94 -14.76
N ILE A 100 15.34 -7.75 -15.10
CA ILE A 100 14.93 -7.45 -16.48
C ILE A 100 16.15 -7.43 -17.41
N GLN A 101 17.29 -6.89 -16.97
CA GLN A 101 18.52 -6.92 -17.75
C GLN A 101 18.97 -8.35 -18.10
N ILE A 102 18.73 -9.33 -17.22
CA ILE A 102 19.06 -10.74 -17.46
C ILE A 102 18.00 -11.44 -18.30
N LEU A 103 16.72 -11.18 -18.05
CA LEU A 103 15.61 -11.88 -18.68
C LEU A 103 15.28 -11.38 -20.08
N ASP A 104 15.41 -10.07 -20.32
CA ASP A 104 15.08 -9.42 -21.59
C ASP A 104 15.90 -8.12 -21.77
N SER A 105 17.09 -8.28 -22.35
CA SER A 105 18.00 -7.16 -22.60
C SER A 105 17.48 -6.18 -23.65
N GLU A 106 16.66 -6.63 -24.60
CA GLU A 106 16.10 -5.78 -25.65
C GLU A 106 15.05 -4.83 -25.07
N LEU A 107 14.18 -5.34 -24.19
CA LEU A 107 13.24 -4.53 -23.43
C LEU A 107 13.97 -3.52 -22.52
N PHE A 108 15.08 -3.93 -21.89
CA PHE A 108 15.90 -3.04 -21.05
C PHE A 108 16.47 -1.86 -21.84
N GLU A 109 17.08 -2.12 -23.00
CA GLU A 109 17.62 -1.08 -23.89
C GLU A 109 16.53 -0.15 -24.41
N LEU A 110 15.36 -0.70 -24.74
CA LEU A 110 14.21 0.08 -25.22
C LEU A 110 13.65 1.00 -24.12
N MET A 111 13.69 0.57 -22.85
CA MET A 111 13.37 1.43 -21.71
C MET A 111 14.43 2.51 -21.49
N HIS A 112 15.71 2.22 -21.73
CA HIS A 112 16.80 3.19 -21.61
C HIS A 112 16.75 4.27 -22.70
N GLN A 113 16.40 3.88 -23.94
CA GLN A 113 16.33 4.78 -25.09
C GLN A 113 15.11 5.72 -25.04
N ASN A 114 13.99 5.29 -24.44
CA ASN A 114 12.75 6.07 -24.43
C ASN A 114 12.58 6.99 -23.20
N GLY A 115 13.55 7.05 -22.29
CA GLY A 115 13.55 7.95 -21.13
C GLY A 115 14.21 7.32 -19.91
N ASP A 116 14.13 7.99 -18.75
CA ASP A 116 14.71 7.45 -17.50
C ASP A 116 13.77 6.46 -16.77
N TYR A 117 13.14 5.57 -17.55
CA TYR A 117 12.25 4.52 -17.03
C TYR A 117 13.02 3.41 -16.32
N THR A 118 14.35 3.44 -16.38
CA THR A 118 15.24 2.50 -15.71
C THR A 118 15.09 2.49 -14.21
N HIS A 119 14.53 3.54 -13.60
CA HIS A 119 14.27 3.61 -12.17
C HIS A 119 13.00 2.88 -11.71
N PHE A 120 12.20 2.32 -12.64
CA PHE A 120 11.04 1.49 -12.34
C PHE A 120 10.01 2.11 -11.37
N TYR A 121 9.94 3.45 -11.29
CA TYR A 121 8.97 4.14 -10.44
C TYR A 121 7.51 3.80 -10.79
N PHE A 122 7.24 3.29 -12.00
CA PHE A 122 5.92 2.76 -12.36
C PHE A 122 5.55 1.49 -11.58
N CYS A 123 6.53 0.67 -11.18
CA CYS A 123 6.36 -0.51 -10.32
C CYS A 123 6.23 -0.16 -8.84
N TYR A 124 6.38 1.12 -8.46
CA TYR A 124 6.31 1.57 -7.06
C TYR A 124 5.02 1.11 -6.37
N ARG A 125 3.88 1.24 -7.04
CA ARG A 125 2.59 0.74 -6.55
C ARG A 125 2.55 -0.79 -6.43
N TRP A 126 3.29 -1.52 -7.25
CA TRP A 126 3.36 -2.96 -7.18
C TRP A 126 4.18 -3.41 -5.97
N PHE A 127 5.34 -2.81 -5.73
CA PHE A 127 6.16 -3.11 -4.55
C PHE A 127 5.53 -2.64 -3.24
N LEU A 128 4.88 -1.48 -3.21
CA LEU A 128 4.12 -1.02 -2.04
C LEU A 128 3.02 -2.00 -1.62
N LEU A 129 2.45 -2.71 -2.59
CA LEU A 129 1.39 -3.68 -2.36
C LEU A 129 1.92 -5.12 -2.40
N ASP A 130 3.24 -5.34 -2.49
CA ASP A 130 3.85 -6.67 -2.60
C ASP A 130 3.22 -7.52 -3.72
N PHE A 131 2.92 -6.87 -4.86
CA PHE A 131 2.16 -7.39 -6.00
C PHE A 131 0.74 -7.93 -5.66
N LYS A 132 0.22 -7.69 -4.43
CA LYS A 132 -1.04 -8.27 -3.92
C LYS A 132 -2.33 -7.80 -4.56
N ARG A 133 -2.30 -6.89 -5.55
CA ARG A 133 -3.54 -6.48 -6.24
C ARG A 133 -4.32 -7.66 -6.84
N GLY A 134 -3.70 -8.84 -6.97
CA GLY A 134 -4.34 -10.11 -7.38
C GLY A 134 -4.54 -11.20 -6.31
N MET A 135 -4.18 -10.99 -5.03
CA MET A 135 -4.29 -12.04 -3.99
C MET A 135 -5.17 -11.61 -2.81
N LEU A 136 -6.43 -12.08 -2.84
CA LEU A 136 -7.40 -11.91 -1.77
C LEU A 136 -6.85 -12.30 -0.38
N CYS A 137 -7.32 -11.55 0.62
CA CYS A 137 -6.92 -11.57 2.04
C CYS A 137 -6.91 -12.96 2.70
N HIS A 138 -7.62 -13.94 2.15
CA HIS A 138 -7.55 -15.34 2.61
C HIS A 138 -6.10 -15.84 2.67
N ARG A 139 -5.28 -15.61 1.63
CA ARG A 139 -3.86 -16.03 1.65
C ARG A 139 -2.98 -15.18 2.58
N ILE A 140 -3.36 -13.95 2.95
CA ILE A 140 -2.59 -13.12 3.88
C ILE A 140 -2.70 -13.67 5.31
N LEU A 141 -3.90 -14.09 5.69
CA LEU A 141 -4.14 -14.79 6.96
C LEU A 141 -3.53 -16.20 6.94
N THR A 142 -3.66 -16.95 5.84
CA THR A 142 -3.06 -18.29 5.74
C THR A 142 -1.53 -18.27 5.72
N PHE A 143 -0.87 -17.34 5.00
CA PHE A 143 0.61 -17.23 5.06
C PHE A 143 1.11 -16.79 6.43
N GLY A 144 0.33 -16.00 7.18
CA GLY A 144 0.64 -15.68 8.57
C GLY A 144 0.57 -16.88 9.52
N CYS A 145 -0.31 -17.86 9.23
CA CYS A 145 -0.43 -19.09 10.00
C CYS A 145 0.57 -20.19 9.58
N VAL A 146 1.13 -20.15 8.37
CA VAL A 146 2.10 -21.16 7.88
C VAL A 146 3.55 -20.84 8.28
N LEU A 147 3.81 -19.64 8.82
CA LEU A 147 5.14 -19.20 9.30
C LEU A 147 5.24 -19.10 10.83
N ASN A 148 4.37 -19.77 11.58
CA ASN A 148 4.60 -20.12 12.99
C ASN A 148 4.75 -21.63 13.13
#